data_AF-A0A1I1WV29-F1
#
_entry.id   AF-A0A1I1WV29-F1
#
_cell.length_a   1.000
_cell.length_b   1.000
_cell.length_c   1.000
_cell.angle_alpha   90.00
_cell.angle_beta   90.00
_cell.angle_gamma   90.00
#
_symmetry.space_group_name_H-M   'P 1'
#
loop_
_entity.id
_entity.type
_entity.pdbx_description
1 polymer ?
#
loop_
_entity_poly.entity_id
_entity_poly.type
_entity_poly.pdbx_seq_one_letter_code
_entity_poly.pdbx_strand_id
1 'polypeptide(L)'
;MIDRNFFERFTPQEIDLAIKLAPRSVITSTLINNTLSWIFIVLALYAIIKWVFRGKADVAQLFSITGYAYTPVLIYFLICFIASFFTGQLYVNMSLAIFIPSLKGTTIYGFLRSIDPFMVWQFVIIAIGIKMSSGMKKSDVYWVTVFAFLVTVFVNIDYYKLLD
;
A
#
# COMPACT_ATOMS: atom_id res chain seq x y z
N MET A 1 -12.37 -19.87 -13.00
CA MET A 1 -13.63 -20.41 -13.55
C MET A 1 -14.47 -20.82 -12.35
N ILE A 2 -15.52 -20.06 -12.01
CA ILE A 2 -16.41 -20.41 -10.89
C ILE A 2 -17.19 -21.65 -11.35
N ASP A 3 -17.08 -22.74 -10.61
CA ASP A 3 -17.85 -23.97 -10.85
C ASP A 3 -19.34 -23.60 -10.94
N ARG A 4 -20.07 -24.10 -11.94
CA ARG A 4 -21.51 -23.83 -12.09
C ARG A 4 -22.29 -24.21 -10.83
N ASN A 5 -21.76 -25.14 -10.05
CA ASN A 5 -22.33 -25.59 -8.79
C ASN A 5 -22.02 -24.68 -7.58
N PHE A 6 -21.24 -23.60 -7.73
CA PHE A 6 -20.87 -22.72 -6.60
C PHE A 6 -22.09 -22.01 -6.01
N PHE A 7 -22.98 -21.50 -6.86
CA PHE A 7 -24.19 -20.79 -6.42
C PHE A 7 -25.33 -21.73 -6.03
N GLU A 8 -25.32 -22.98 -6.50
CA GLU A 8 -26.31 -24.00 -6.11
C GLU A 8 -26.11 -24.51 -4.67
N ARG A 9 -24.94 -24.26 -4.08
CA ARG A 9 -24.64 -24.61 -2.67
C ARG A 9 -25.20 -23.62 -1.65
N PHE A 10 -25.65 -22.44 -2.10
CA PHE A 10 -26.16 -21.40 -1.23
C PHE A 10 -27.66 -21.23 -1.45
N THR A 11 -28.41 -21.20 -0.36
CA THR A 11 -29.82 -20.82 -0.37
C THR A 11 -29.96 -19.36 -0.84
N PRO A 12 -31.09 -18.97 -1.45
CA PRO A 12 -31.35 -17.57 -1.80
C PRO A 12 -31.20 -16.61 -0.61
N GLN A 13 -31.52 -17.07 0.60
CA GLN A 13 -31.31 -16.32 1.84
C GLN A 13 -29.82 -16.09 2.15
N GLU A 14 -28.96 -17.09 1.93
CA GLU A 14 -27.50 -16.96 2.13
C GLU A 14 -26.87 -16.00 1.11
N ILE A 15 -27.35 -16.01 -0.14
CA ILE A 15 -26.89 -15.08 -1.18
C ILE A 15 -27.30 -13.63 -0.82
N ASP A 16 -28.56 -13.40 -0.45
CA ASP A 16 -29.04 -12.06 -0.05
C ASP A 16 -28.32 -11.53 1.20
N LEU A 17 -28.08 -12.41 2.18
CA LEU A 17 -27.31 -12.06 3.37
C LEU A 17 -25.85 -11.72 3.03
N ALA A 18 -25.20 -12.48 2.16
CA ALA A 18 -23.83 -12.21 1.72
C ALA A 18 -23.72 -10.86 1.00
N ILE A 19 -24.67 -10.54 0.13
CA ILE A 19 -24.73 -9.25 -0.58
C ILE A 19 -24.89 -8.08 0.42
N LYS A 20 -25.75 -8.24 1.43
CA LYS A 20 -25.97 -7.22 2.47
C LYS A 20 -24.76 -7.02 3.39
N LEU A 21 -24.05 -8.09 3.72
CA LEU A 21 -22.91 -8.05 4.63
C LEU A 21 -21.58 -7.71 3.94
N ALA A 22 -21.43 -8.01 2.64
CA ALA A 22 -20.18 -7.81 1.90
C ALA A 22 -19.62 -6.39 2.03
N PRO A 23 -20.39 -5.29 1.84
CA PRO A 23 -19.84 -3.94 1.98
C PRO A 23 -19.29 -3.68 3.39
N ARG A 24 -20.03 -4.09 4.44
CA ARG A 24 -19.60 -3.92 5.83
C ARG A 24 -18.35 -4.73 6.13
N SER A 25 -18.33 -5.99 5.71
CA SER A 25 -17.21 -6.90 5.92
C SER A 25 -15.94 -6.40 5.22
N VAL A 26 -16.05 -5.91 3.98
CA VAL A 26 -14.90 -5.36 3.23
C VAL A 26 -14.37 -4.11 3.93
N ILE A 27 -15.22 -3.19 4.36
CA ILE A 27 -14.78 -1.97 5.07
C ILE A 27 -14.08 -2.33 6.38
N THR A 28 -14.68 -3.18 7.21
CA THR A 28 -14.12 -3.53 8.52
C THR A 28 -12.81 -4.31 8.39
N SER A 29 -12.78 -5.33 7.52
CA SER A 29 -11.56 -6.12 7.30
C SER A 29 -10.43 -5.29 6.70
N THR A 30 -10.72 -4.39 5.76
CA THR A 30 -9.69 -3.51 5.17
C THR A 30 -9.08 -2.59 6.22
N LEU A 31 -9.90 -1.96 7.06
CA LEU A 31 -9.41 -1.08 8.12
C LEU A 31 -8.54 -1.83 9.13
N ILE A 32 -8.99 -3.01 9.57
CA ILE A 32 -8.24 -3.85 10.51
C ILE A 32 -6.92 -4.30 9.90
N ASN A 33 -6.95 -4.86 8.69
CA ASN A 33 -5.76 -5.38 8.03
C ASN A 33 -4.73 -4.28 7.75
N ASN A 34 -5.17 -3.11 7.26
CA ASN A 34 -4.27 -2.00 6.99
C ASN A 34 -3.65 -1.43 8.27
N THR A 35 -4.44 -1.30 9.34
CA THR A 35 -3.96 -0.80 10.64
C THR A 35 -2.94 -1.75 11.25
N LEU A 36 -3.24 -3.06 11.27
CA LEU A 36 -2.32 -4.08 11.77
C LEU A 36 -1.04 -4.12 10.94
N SER A 37 -1.15 -4.12 9.62
CA SER A 37 0.00 -4.12 8.72
C SER A 37 0.89 -2.90 8.95
N TRP A 38 0.28 -1.71 9.11
CA TRP A 38 1.03 -0.49 9.41
C TRP A 38 1.78 -0.58 10.75
N ILE A 39 1.12 -1.09 11.81
CA ILE A 39 1.77 -1.32 13.12
C ILE A 39 2.98 -2.25 12.96
N PHE A 40 2.83 -3.39 12.28
CA PHE A 40 3.95 -4.32 12.07
C PHE A 40 5.08 -3.71 11.25
N ILE A 41 4.77 -2.92 10.22
CA ILE A 41 5.77 -2.21 9.42
C ILE A 41 6.55 -1.21 10.28
N VAL A 42 5.87 -0.41 11.11
CA VAL A 42 6.54 0.56 12.00
C VAL A 42 7.43 -0.15 13.01
N LEU A 43 6.97 -1.25 13.59
CA LEU A 43 7.76 -2.05 14.52
C LEU A 43 8.98 -2.71 13.85
N ALA A 44 8.82 -3.19 12.62
CA ALA A 44 9.94 -3.72 11.83
C ALA A 44 10.97 -2.63 11.50
N LEU A 45 10.52 -1.45 11.06
CA LEU A 45 11.38 -0.29 10.85
C LEU A 45 12.11 0.13 12.12
N TYR A 46 11.40 0.16 13.25
CA TYR A 46 12.00 0.45 14.55
C TYR A 46 13.09 -0.56 14.91
N ALA A 47 12.82 -1.86 14.76
CA ALA A 47 13.79 -2.91 15.02
C ALA A 47 15.04 -2.76 14.15
N ILE A 48 14.87 -2.53 12.84
CA ILE A 48 15.99 -2.32 11.92
C ILE A 48 16.81 -1.09 12.32
N ILE A 49 16.15 0.06 12.51
CA ILE A 49 16.83 1.31 12.87
C ILE A 49 17.59 1.15 14.20
N LYS A 50 16.96 0.58 15.22
CA LYS A 50 17.52 0.51 16.57
C LYS A 50 18.59 -0.57 16.72
N TRP A 51 18.41 -1.75 16.12
CA TRP A 51 19.27 -2.92 16.38
C TRP A 51 20.36 -3.08 15.33
N VAL A 52 20.06 -2.78 14.05
CA VAL A 52 21.03 -2.91 12.95
C VAL A 52 21.87 -1.64 12.84
N PHE A 53 21.22 -0.49 12.79
CA PHE A 53 21.88 0.80 12.54
C PHE A 53 22.18 1.61 13.80
N ARG A 54 21.78 1.12 14.98
CA ARG A 54 21.96 1.79 16.28
C ARG A 54 21.42 3.22 16.30
N GLY A 55 20.37 3.48 15.53
CA GLY A 55 19.66 4.75 15.47
C GLY A 55 18.89 5.04 16.75
N LYS A 56 18.61 6.33 16.97
CA LYS A 56 17.99 6.87 18.18
C LYS A 56 16.50 7.19 18.04
N ALA A 57 15.90 6.92 16.88
CA ALA A 57 14.49 7.19 16.66
C ALA A 57 13.65 6.32 17.60
N ASP A 58 12.68 6.94 18.27
CA ASP A 58 11.72 6.21 19.10
C ASP A 58 10.53 5.71 18.28
N VAL A 59 9.84 4.68 18.77
CA VAL A 59 8.66 4.07 18.13
C VAL A 59 7.60 5.12 17.86
N ALA A 60 7.32 6.00 18.83
CA ALA A 60 6.33 7.07 18.68
C ALA A 60 6.69 8.03 17.53
N GLN A 61 7.98 8.37 17.38
CA GLN A 61 8.45 9.20 16.27
C GLN A 61 8.24 8.51 14.93
N LEU A 62 8.50 7.20 14.85
CA LEU A 62 8.29 6.44 13.61
C LEU A 62 6.81 6.30 13.24
N PHE A 63 5.92 6.15 14.22
CA PHE A 63 4.47 6.24 13.98
C PHE A 63 4.08 7.62 13.45
N SER A 64 4.58 8.71 14.03
CA SER A 64 4.31 10.05 13.52
C SER A 64 4.83 10.24 12.09
N ILE A 65 6.10 9.86 11.83
CA ILE A 65 6.73 10.00 10.51
C ILE A 65 5.94 9.23 9.45
N THR A 66 5.65 7.95 9.70
CA THR A 66 4.92 7.12 8.72
C THR A 66 3.47 7.55 8.57
N GLY A 67 2.83 8.03 9.63
CA GLY A 67 1.48 8.61 9.59
C GLY A 67 1.41 9.87 8.72
N TYR A 68 2.31 10.84 8.93
CA TYR A 68 2.40 12.04 8.08
C TYR A 68 2.83 11.71 6.65
N ALA A 69 3.60 10.65 6.45
CA ALA A 69 3.96 10.21 5.11
C ALA A 69 2.78 9.67 4.28
N TYR A 70 1.60 9.45 4.88
CA TYR A 70 0.37 9.15 4.13
C TYR A 70 -0.27 10.37 3.47
N THR A 71 0.20 11.60 3.73
CA THR A 71 -0.36 12.81 3.10
C THR A 71 -0.39 12.72 1.56
N PRO A 72 0.67 12.31 0.84
CA PRO A 72 0.61 12.10 -0.60
C PRO A 72 -0.43 11.06 -1.03
N VAL A 73 -0.60 10.00 -0.25
CA VAL A 73 -1.59 8.94 -0.52
C VAL A 73 -3.02 9.47 -0.38
N LEU A 74 -3.28 10.33 0.61
CA LEU A 74 -4.57 11.00 0.76
C LEU A 74 -4.88 11.91 -0.44
N ILE A 75 -3.86 12.60 -0.98
CA ILE A 75 -4.01 13.40 -2.20
C ILE A 75 -4.36 12.50 -3.40
N TYR A 76 -3.68 11.36 -3.55
CA TYR A 76 -4.02 10.37 -4.58
C TYR A 76 -5.47 9.89 -4.48
N PHE A 77 -5.95 9.56 -3.27
CA PHE A 77 -7.34 9.16 -3.08
C PHE A 77 -8.33 10.27 -3.38
N LEU A 78 -8.00 11.52 -3.05
CA LEU A 78 -8.85 12.67 -3.41
C LEU A 78 -8.95 12.81 -4.93
N ILE A 79 -7.83 12.64 -5.65
CA ILE A 79 -7.82 12.64 -7.13
C ILE A 79 -8.69 11.49 -7.67
N CYS A 80 -8.53 10.27 -7.16
CA CYS A 80 -9.34 9.13 -7.58
C CYS A 80 -10.83 9.34 -7.30
N PHE A 81 -11.17 9.87 -6.13
CA PHE A 81 -12.53 10.20 -5.75
C PHE A 81 -13.16 11.20 -6.74
N ILE A 82 -12.47 12.30 -7.05
CA ILE A 82 -12.94 13.29 -8.01
C ILE A 82 -13.06 12.68 -9.42
N ALA A 83 -12.04 11.96 -9.87
CA ALA A 83 -12.03 11.32 -11.18
C ALA A 83 -13.13 10.27 -11.36
N SER A 84 -13.56 9.61 -10.28
CA SER A 84 -14.61 8.59 -10.32
C SER A 84 -15.96 9.14 -10.80
N PHE A 85 -16.28 10.40 -10.49
CA PHE A 85 -17.50 11.05 -10.97
C PHE A 85 -17.54 11.24 -12.49
N PHE A 86 -16.37 11.32 -13.13
CA PHE A 86 -16.27 11.55 -14.58
C PHE A 86 -15.97 10.28 -15.37
N THR A 87 -15.24 9.34 -14.77
CA THR A 87 -14.73 8.13 -15.47
C THR A 87 -15.53 6.88 -15.16
N GLY A 88 -16.30 6.87 -14.07
CA GLY A 88 -16.91 5.67 -13.51
C GLY A 88 -15.91 4.67 -12.93
N GLN A 89 -14.62 5.02 -12.88
CA GLN A 89 -13.55 4.18 -12.33
C GLN A 89 -13.18 4.65 -10.92
N LEU A 90 -13.04 3.70 -9.99
CA LEU A 90 -12.65 4.00 -8.61
C LEU A 90 -11.16 4.32 -8.43
N TYR A 91 -10.33 3.94 -9.41
CA TYR A 91 -8.88 4.09 -9.35
C TYR A 91 -8.35 4.68 -10.65
N VAL A 92 -7.39 5.60 -10.51
CA VAL A 92 -6.67 6.20 -11.64
C VAL A 92 -5.27 5.62 -11.68
N ASN A 93 -4.88 5.02 -12.81
CA ASN A 93 -3.50 4.57 -12.99
C ASN A 93 -2.57 5.76 -13.25
N MET A 94 -1.73 6.10 -12.28
CA MET A 94 -0.67 7.12 -12.40
C MET A 94 0.75 6.53 -12.24
N SER A 95 0.86 5.21 -12.35
CA SER A 95 2.12 4.49 -12.19
C SER A 95 2.97 4.52 -13.45
N LEU A 96 4.21 4.01 -13.36
CA LEU A 96 5.08 3.83 -14.53
C LEU A 96 4.49 2.87 -15.58
N ALA A 97 3.55 2.00 -15.20
CA ALA A 97 2.94 1.04 -16.12
C ALA A 97 2.15 1.70 -17.26
N ILE A 98 1.73 2.97 -17.12
CA ILE A 98 1.00 3.69 -18.17
C ILE A 98 1.78 3.80 -19.48
N PHE A 99 3.11 3.77 -19.42
CA PHE A 99 3.97 3.90 -20.58
C PHE A 99 4.13 2.60 -21.37
N ILE A 100 3.79 1.45 -20.78
CA ILE A 100 3.99 0.13 -21.38
C ILE A 100 2.77 -0.79 -21.12
N PRO A 101 1.59 -0.44 -21.66
CA PRO A 101 0.36 -1.21 -21.42
C PRO A 101 0.40 -2.62 -22.02
N SER A 102 1.29 -2.90 -22.98
CA SER A 102 1.45 -4.21 -23.61
C SER A 102 1.90 -5.31 -22.65
N LEU A 103 2.39 -4.95 -21.46
CA LEU A 103 2.87 -5.91 -20.46
C LEU A 103 1.79 -6.34 -19.44
N LYS A 104 0.54 -5.90 -19.58
CA LYS A 104 -0.57 -6.28 -18.68
C LYS A 104 -0.61 -7.78 -18.40
N GLY A 105 -0.88 -8.15 -17.15
CA GLY A 105 -0.89 -9.54 -16.66
C GLY A 105 0.49 -10.14 -16.37
N THR A 106 1.59 -9.46 -16.70
CA THR A 106 2.95 -9.93 -16.38
C THR A 106 3.45 -9.41 -15.03
N THR A 107 4.43 -10.10 -14.45
CA THR A 107 5.13 -9.66 -13.23
C THR A 107 5.81 -8.29 -13.42
N ILE A 108 6.35 -8.02 -14.62
CA ILE A 108 7.00 -6.74 -14.94
C ILE A 108 5.97 -5.60 -14.90
N TYR A 109 4.77 -5.83 -15.43
CA TYR A 109 3.71 -4.84 -15.32
C TYR A 109 3.28 -4.61 -13.87
N GLY A 110 3.14 -5.68 -13.06
CA GLY A 110 2.89 -5.54 -11.62
C GLY A 110 3.94 -4.68 -10.92
N PHE A 111 5.22 -4.90 -11.21
CA PHE A 111 6.33 -4.08 -10.68
C PHE A 111 6.21 -2.60 -11.09
N LEU A 112 5.98 -2.32 -12.37
CA LEU A 112 5.81 -0.95 -12.87
C LEU A 112 4.54 -0.29 -12.29
N ARG A 113 3.48 -1.08 -12.07
CA ARG A 113 2.21 -0.63 -11.48
C ARG A 113 2.36 -0.24 -10.02
N SER A 114 3.26 -0.92 -9.31
CA SER A 114 3.62 -0.61 -7.92
C SER A 114 4.38 0.69 -7.74
N ILE A 115 4.90 1.32 -8.80
CA ILE A 115 5.71 2.54 -8.69
C ILE A 115 4.92 3.70 -9.26
N ASP A 116 4.50 4.61 -8.38
CA ASP A 116 3.83 5.86 -8.74
C ASP A 116 4.44 7.07 -7.99
N PRO A 117 4.19 8.30 -8.46
CA PRO A 117 4.75 9.51 -7.86
C PRO A 117 4.37 9.73 -6.39
N PHE A 118 3.18 9.29 -5.95
CA PHE A 118 2.71 9.47 -4.57
C PHE A 118 3.41 8.50 -3.62
N MET A 119 3.65 7.26 -4.06
CA MET A 119 4.47 6.30 -3.32
C MET A 119 5.91 6.82 -3.18
N VAL A 120 6.52 7.30 -4.26
CA VAL A 120 7.87 7.89 -4.19
C VAL A 120 7.90 9.06 -3.20
N TRP A 121 6.91 9.94 -3.27
CA TRP A 121 6.79 11.08 -2.35
C TRP A 121 6.63 10.62 -0.89
N GLN A 122 5.79 9.63 -0.60
CA GLN A 122 5.64 9.03 0.73
C GLN A 122 7.00 8.58 1.28
N PHE A 123 7.79 7.84 0.51
CA PHE A 123 9.09 7.36 0.96
C PHE A 123 10.13 8.47 1.11
N VAL A 124 10.04 9.55 0.34
CA VAL A 124 10.86 10.75 0.56
C VAL A 124 10.57 11.38 1.92
N ILE A 125 9.29 11.52 2.31
CA ILE A 125 8.90 12.03 3.63
C ILE A 125 9.44 11.11 4.74
N ILE A 126 9.32 9.79 4.55
CA ILE A 126 9.86 8.80 5.51
C ILE A 126 11.37 8.95 5.68
N ALA A 127 12.14 9.05 4.59
CA ALA A 127 13.59 9.23 4.67
C ALA A 127 13.96 10.50 5.43
N ILE A 128 13.30 11.63 5.14
CA ILE A 128 13.53 12.90 5.82
C ILE A 128 13.24 12.75 7.32
N GLY A 129 12.07 12.18 7.67
CA GLY A 129 11.66 11.97 9.05
C GLY A 129 12.63 11.09 9.82
N ILE A 130 13.06 9.96 9.26
CA ILE A 130 14.05 9.07 9.87
C ILE A 130 15.38 9.81 10.03
N LYS A 131 15.84 10.56 9.03
CA LYS A 131 17.11 11.29 9.12
C LYS A 131 17.13 12.31 10.25
N MET A 132 16.00 12.98 10.49
CA MET A 132 15.83 14.00 11.53
C MET A 132 15.71 13.39 12.93
N SER A 133 15.09 12.22 13.08
CA SER A 133 14.82 11.62 14.39
C SER A 133 15.87 10.61 14.86
N SER A 134 16.57 9.93 13.94
CA SER A 134 17.41 8.78 14.27
C SER A 134 18.87 9.11 14.57
N GLY A 135 19.38 10.28 14.15
CA GLY A 135 20.81 10.59 14.21
C GLY A 135 21.69 9.72 13.28
N MET A 136 21.12 8.85 12.45
CA MET A 136 21.85 7.99 11.52
C MET A 136 22.56 8.78 10.43
N LYS A 137 23.60 8.20 9.82
CA LYS A 137 24.26 8.78 8.64
C LYS A 137 23.32 8.75 7.43
N LYS A 138 23.54 9.64 6.46
CA LYS A 138 22.67 9.73 5.27
C LYS A 138 22.60 8.40 4.50
N SER A 139 23.74 7.72 4.31
CA SER A 139 23.84 6.42 3.65
C SER A 139 22.90 5.38 4.24
N ASP A 140 22.84 5.31 5.56
CA ASP A 140 22.11 4.29 6.29
C ASP A 140 20.60 4.54 6.18
N VAL A 141 20.19 5.81 6.22
CA VAL A 141 18.81 6.20 5.98
C VAL A 141 18.38 5.86 4.55
N TYR A 142 19.25 6.10 3.56
CA TYR A 142 18.97 5.69 2.18
C TYR A 142 18.78 4.17 2.09
N TRP A 143 19.67 3.39 2.69
CA TRP A 143 19.54 1.93 2.69
C TRP A 143 18.22 1.46 3.32
N VAL A 144 17.88 1.95 4.51
CA VAL A 144 16.61 1.58 5.17
C VAL A 144 15.41 1.96 4.32
N THR A 145 15.39 3.17 3.78
CA THR A 145 14.23 3.68 3.03
C THR A 145 14.08 2.97 1.69
N VAL A 146 15.16 2.81 0.93
CA VAL A 146 15.14 2.13 -0.37
C VAL A 146 14.79 0.67 -0.20
N PHE A 147 15.33 -0.01 0.82
CA PHE A 147 14.97 -1.39 1.11
C PHE A 147 13.47 -1.52 1.44
N ALA A 148 12.94 -0.68 2.33
CA ALA A 148 11.52 -0.66 2.65
C ALA A 148 10.65 -0.37 1.42
N PHE A 149 11.07 0.56 0.55
CA PHE A 149 10.40 0.85 -0.71
C PHE A 149 10.34 -0.38 -1.62
N LEU A 150 11.47 -1.08 -1.81
CA LEU A 150 11.54 -2.28 -2.64
C LEU A 150 10.71 -3.44 -2.08
N VAL A 151 10.68 -3.61 -0.76
CA VAL A 151 9.81 -4.60 -0.10
C VAL A 151 8.34 -4.28 -0.38
N THR A 152 7.93 -3.01 -0.23
CA THR A 152 6.55 -2.61 -0.56
C THR A 152 6.23 -2.83 -2.04
N VAL A 153 7.15 -2.48 -2.94
CA VAL A 153 6.98 -2.74 -4.37
C VAL A 153 6.77 -4.22 -4.63
N PHE A 154 7.60 -5.08 -4.02
CA PHE A 154 7.55 -6.54 -4.19
C PHE A 154 6.24 -7.15 -3.69
N VAL A 155 5.79 -6.75 -2.49
CA VAL A 155 4.50 -7.20 -1.92
C VAL A 155 3.33 -6.83 -2.84
N ASN A 156 3.41 -5.69 -3.52
CA ASN A 156 2.33 -5.19 -4.37
C ASN A 156 2.30 -5.82 -5.78
N ILE A 157 3.36 -6.49 -6.24
CA ILE A 157 3.45 -7.03 -7.61
C ILE A 157 2.27 -7.96 -7.92
N ASP A 158 2.02 -8.93 -7.04
CA ASP A 158 0.98 -9.94 -7.26
C ASP A 158 -0.42 -9.32 -7.13
N TYR A 159 -0.59 -8.35 -6.23
CA TYR A 159 -1.85 -7.61 -6.10
C TYR A 159 -2.21 -6.91 -7.41
N TYR A 160 -1.27 -6.19 -8.02
CA TYR A 160 -1.51 -5.49 -9.28
C TYR A 160 -1.61 -6.41 -10.50
N LYS A 161 -0.99 -7.59 -10.46
CA LYS A 161 -1.17 -8.62 -11.47
C LYS A 161 -2.62 -9.16 -11.51
N LEU A 162 -3.34 -9.11 -10.39
CA LEU A 162 -4.70 -9.63 -10.28
C LEU A 162 -5.80 -8.60 -10.61
N LEU A 163 -5.46 -7.32 -10.68
CA LEU A 163 -6.40 -6.21 -10.92
C LEU A 163 -6.57 -5.84 -12.41
N ASP A 164 -5.76 -6.40 -13.30
CA ASP A 164 -5.76 -6.19 -14.75
C ASP A 164 -5.81 -7.54 -15.50
#